data_AF-A0AAU7NUD0-F1
#
_entry.id   AF-A0AAU7NUD0-F1
#
_cell.length_a   1.000
_cell.length_b   1.000
_cell.length_c   1.000
_cell.angle_alpha   90.00
_cell.angle_beta   90.00
_cell.angle_gamma   90.00
#
_symmetry.space_group_name_H-M   'P 1'
#
loop_
_entity.id
_entity.type
_entity.pdbx_description
1 polymer ?
#
loop_
_entity_poly.entity_id
_entity_poly.type
_entity_poly.pdbx_seq_one_letter_code
_entity_poly.pdbx_strand_id
1 'polypeptide(L)'
;MSLFPPFSKSSTLKAAIKHVAEARNSEGGKADQLYKSAYQGFAKVVAGDAVLADALHNWGFAQLHHAKNKGKDEAIGLYEDAVNKFTFCLLASPNHLGGAIDGGFAYMELARLNNAQPEDPLYDKAIEFFEKAGHIQKGSAAYNLACIHALRDDHEACRAALELAKECGSLPDEQDVMNDPDMAPVKDAQWFHEFLGSVAVKLAEAAENDRRTRRGLKKVDEVKLDLPPRPTDSTLRRHYDTMIAAEIDRQREALKAKQEREAEEKAKKKKGDKFDYYK
;
A
#
# COMPACT_ATOMS: atom_id res chain seq x y z
N MET A 1 6.67 35.99 2.08
CA MET A 1 7.37 35.61 3.32
C MET A 1 6.39 34.85 4.21
N SER A 2 6.43 33.50 4.22
CA SER A 2 5.54 32.71 5.09
C SER A 2 6.16 32.61 6.48
N LEU A 3 5.47 33.15 7.49
CA LEU A 3 5.94 33.31 8.88
C LEU A 3 5.58 32.10 9.76
N PHE A 4 5.77 30.87 9.28
CA PHE A 4 5.63 29.68 10.11
C PHE A 4 6.85 28.76 9.98
N PRO A 5 7.46 28.32 11.09
CA PRO A 5 8.64 27.46 11.04
C PRO A 5 8.28 26.09 10.45
N PRO A 6 9.20 25.45 9.68
CA PRO A 6 8.96 24.16 9.02
C PRO A 6 8.56 23.02 9.98
N PHE A 7 8.82 23.18 11.28
CA PHE A 7 8.46 22.22 12.33
C PHE A 7 6.94 22.10 12.59
N SER A 8 6.11 23.11 12.23
CA SER A 8 4.66 23.08 12.53
C SER A 8 3.85 22.20 11.58
N LYS A 9 4.28 22.07 10.32
CA LYS A 9 3.53 21.31 9.31
C LYS A 9 3.70 19.81 9.48
N SER A 10 4.92 19.35 9.80
CA SER A 10 5.17 17.93 10.07
C SER A 10 4.43 17.44 11.33
N SER A 11 4.39 18.25 12.41
CA SER A 11 3.61 17.89 13.60
C SER A 11 2.11 17.89 13.34
N THR A 12 1.60 18.85 12.55
CA THR A 12 0.20 18.88 12.11
C THR A 12 -0.16 17.64 11.28
N LEU A 13 0.70 17.26 10.34
CA LEU A 13 0.52 16.05 9.54
C LEU A 13 0.45 14.79 10.41
N LYS A 14 1.39 14.63 11.36
CA LYS A 14 1.39 13.51 12.30
C LYS A 14 0.13 13.45 13.16
N ALA A 15 -0.35 14.60 13.66
CA ALA A 15 -1.58 14.67 14.42
C ALA A 15 -2.80 14.27 13.57
N ALA A 16 -2.86 14.72 12.31
CA ALA A 16 -3.92 14.32 11.39
C ALA A 16 -3.92 12.80 11.13
N ILE A 17 -2.75 12.23 10.83
CA ILE A 17 -2.59 10.77 10.65
C ILE A 17 -3.02 10.00 11.90
N LYS A 18 -2.68 10.50 13.10
CA LYS A 18 -3.12 9.90 14.36
C LYS A 18 -4.64 9.90 14.48
N HIS A 19 -5.32 11.00 14.13
CA HIS A 19 -6.79 11.02 14.12
C HIS A 19 -7.38 10.02 13.13
N VAL A 20 -6.77 9.79 11.97
CA VAL A 20 -7.21 8.75 11.03
C VAL A 20 -7.10 7.37 11.68
N ALA A 21 -5.97 7.07 12.34
CA ALA A 21 -5.79 5.81 13.04
C ALA A 21 -6.81 5.63 14.19
N GLU A 22 -7.11 6.68 14.96
CA GLU A 22 -8.14 6.65 16.01
C GLU A 22 -9.55 6.49 15.43
N ALA A 23 -9.84 7.16 14.30
CA ALA A 23 -11.13 7.08 13.62
C ALA A 23 -11.44 5.66 13.15
N ARG A 24 -10.43 4.99 12.58
CA ARG A 24 -10.52 3.58 12.11
C ARG A 24 -10.81 2.58 13.23
N ASN A 25 -10.56 2.95 14.49
CA ASN A 25 -10.87 2.14 15.68
C ASN A 25 -12.06 2.69 16.48
N SER A 26 -12.83 3.60 15.87
CA SER A 26 -14.02 4.22 16.47
C SER A 26 -15.22 4.00 15.56
N GLU A 27 -16.43 4.26 16.09
CA GLU A 27 -17.68 4.12 15.33
C GLU A 27 -18.57 5.35 15.47
N GLY A 28 -19.56 5.45 14.57
CA GLY A 28 -20.58 6.49 14.57
C GLY A 28 -20.01 7.91 14.62
N GLY A 29 -20.69 8.80 15.33
CA GLY A 29 -20.32 10.22 15.38
C GLY A 29 -18.92 10.51 15.91
N LYS A 30 -18.33 9.63 16.72
CA LYS A 30 -16.94 9.77 17.18
C LYS A 30 -15.96 9.59 16.03
N ALA A 31 -16.14 8.55 15.21
CA ALA A 31 -15.32 8.32 14.03
C ALA A 31 -15.40 9.51 13.07
N ASP A 32 -16.62 10.01 12.82
CA ASP A 32 -16.86 11.15 11.92
C ASP A 32 -16.15 12.43 12.37
N GLN A 33 -16.17 12.73 13.67
CA GLN A 33 -15.47 13.89 14.23
C GLN A 33 -13.94 13.75 14.10
N LEU A 34 -13.40 12.55 14.29
CA LEU A 34 -11.97 12.28 14.12
C LEU A 34 -11.55 12.43 12.65
N TYR A 35 -12.31 11.89 11.69
CA TYR A 35 -12.06 12.10 10.26
C TYR A 35 -12.14 13.58 9.88
N LYS A 36 -13.17 14.30 10.35
CA LYS A 36 -13.29 15.75 10.11
C LYS A 36 -12.08 16.52 10.66
N SER A 37 -11.60 16.16 11.83
CA SER A 37 -10.40 16.76 12.44
C SER A 37 -9.13 16.45 11.63
N ALA A 38 -8.99 15.20 11.15
CA ALA A 38 -7.90 14.81 10.26
C ALA A 38 -7.92 15.63 8.95
N TYR A 39 -9.07 15.78 8.31
CA TYR A 39 -9.21 16.56 7.07
C TYR A 39 -8.81 18.03 7.24
N GLN A 40 -9.21 18.65 8.35
CA GLN A 40 -8.75 20.01 8.68
C GLN A 40 -7.23 20.09 8.88
N GLY A 41 -6.64 19.06 9.48
CA GLY A 41 -5.20 18.93 9.62
C GLY A 41 -4.49 18.84 8.27
N PHE A 42 -4.94 17.93 7.39
CA PHE A 42 -4.39 17.80 6.05
C PHE A 42 -4.54 19.08 5.23
N ALA A 43 -5.70 19.74 5.28
CA ALA A 43 -5.96 21.03 4.62
C ALA A 43 -4.95 22.12 5.00
N LYS A 44 -4.54 22.18 6.28
CA LYS A 44 -3.50 23.12 6.75
C LYS A 44 -2.10 22.77 6.23
N VAL A 45 -1.84 21.49 5.95
CA VAL A 45 -0.54 21.00 5.48
C VAL A 45 -0.38 21.21 3.98
N VAL A 46 -1.39 20.88 3.16
CA VAL A 46 -1.34 20.99 1.69
C VAL A 46 -1.14 22.42 1.18
N ALA A 47 -1.28 23.43 2.04
CA ALA A 47 -0.88 24.81 1.76
C ALA A 47 0.67 25.02 1.70
N GLY A 48 1.48 24.00 1.41
CA GLY A 48 2.89 24.18 1.05
C GLY A 48 3.64 22.89 0.67
N ASP A 49 4.85 23.05 0.16
CA ASP A 49 5.40 22.11 -0.83
C ASP A 49 6.06 20.84 -0.26
N ALA A 50 6.84 20.93 0.83
CA ALA A 50 7.77 19.86 1.20
C ALA A 50 7.13 18.52 1.64
N VAL A 51 5.85 18.54 2.04
CA VAL A 51 5.11 17.35 2.51
C VAL A 51 3.76 17.21 1.77
N LEU A 52 3.64 17.85 0.61
CA LEU A 52 2.39 17.95 -0.14
C LEU A 52 1.88 16.56 -0.56
N ALA A 53 2.74 15.75 -1.18
CA ALA A 53 2.38 14.42 -1.67
C ALA A 53 1.92 13.50 -0.53
N ASP A 54 2.67 13.45 0.58
CA ASP A 54 2.33 12.64 1.75
C ASP A 54 1.01 13.09 2.39
N ALA A 55 0.78 14.40 2.49
CA ALA A 55 -0.46 14.94 3.03
C ALA A 55 -1.67 14.60 2.14
N LEU A 56 -1.50 14.70 0.81
CA LEU A 56 -2.54 14.32 -0.15
C LEU A 56 -2.83 12.81 -0.09
N HIS A 57 -1.80 11.97 -0.09
CA HIS A 57 -1.95 10.52 0.04
C HIS A 57 -2.70 10.15 1.32
N ASN A 58 -2.25 10.65 2.47
CA ASN A 58 -2.88 10.33 3.76
C ASN A 58 -4.32 10.87 3.87
N TRP A 59 -4.62 12.00 3.21
CA TRP A 59 -5.99 12.51 3.13
C TRP A 59 -6.88 11.59 2.30
N GLY A 60 -6.42 11.21 1.10
CA GLY A 60 -7.14 10.24 0.26
C GLY A 60 -7.37 8.92 0.99
N PHE A 61 -6.35 8.41 1.67
CA PHE A 61 -6.42 7.19 2.49
C PHE A 61 -7.46 7.31 3.62
N ALA A 62 -7.51 8.47 4.28
CA ALA A 62 -8.53 8.74 5.29
C ALA A 62 -9.95 8.78 4.71
N GLN A 63 -10.13 9.30 3.49
CA GLN A 63 -11.43 9.33 2.80
C GLN A 63 -11.87 7.95 2.35
N LEU A 64 -10.95 7.14 1.81
CA LEU A 64 -11.16 5.74 1.46
C LEU A 64 -11.67 4.94 2.67
N HIS A 65 -11.02 5.07 3.83
CA HIS A 65 -11.45 4.37 5.04
C HIS A 65 -12.72 4.94 5.67
N HIS A 66 -12.97 6.24 5.54
CA HIS A 66 -14.21 6.84 6.01
C HIS A 66 -15.41 6.35 5.20
N ALA A 67 -15.27 6.26 3.87
CA ALA A 67 -16.33 5.82 2.94
C ALA A 67 -16.91 4.44 3.31
N LYS A 68 -16.07 3.52 3.80
CA LYS A 68 -16.48 2.15 4.13
C LYS A 68 -17.50 2.04 5.26
N ASN A 69 -17.59 3.06 6.12
CA ASN A 69 -18.53 3.10 7.23
C ASN A 69 -19.77 3.95 6.91
N LYS A 70 -19.98 4.31 5.63
CA LYS A 70 -21.03 5.21 5.19
C LYS A 70 -22.05 4.52 4.29
N GLY A 71 -23.23 5.15 4.20
CA GLY A 71 -24.23 4.79 3.19
C GLY A 71 -23.71 5.10 1.78
N LYS A 72 -24.29 4.43 0.79
CA LYS A 72 -23.84 4.46 -0.61
C LYS A 72 -23.53 5.88 -1.13
N ASP A 73 -24.45 6.83 -0.98
CA ASP A 73 -24.29 8.18 -1.56
C ASP A 73 -23.13 8.96 -0.90
N GLU A 74 -23.00 8.88 0.42
CA GLU A 74 -21.86 9.47 1.15
C GLU A 74 -20.54 8.78 0.80
N ALA A 75 -20.57 7.45 0.63
CA ALA A 75 -19.39 6.67 0.27
C ALA A 75 -18.88 7.04 -1.13
N ILE A 76 -19.77 7.22 -2.12
CA ILE A 76 -19.41 7.66 -3.47
C ILE A 76 -18.66 8.99 -3.42
N GLY A 77 -19.23 10.00 -2.74
CA GLY A 77 -18.58 11.32 -2.65
C GLY A 77 -17.21 11.27 -1.96
N LEU A 78 -17.05 10.43 -0.92
CA LEU A 78 -15.77 10.24 -0.26
C LEU A 78 -14.74 9.52 -1.15
N TYR A 79 -15.15 8.54 -1.95
CA TYR A 79 -14.25 7.87 -2.88
C TYR A 79 -13.84 8.76 -4.06
N GLU A 80 -14.76 9.57 -4.61
CA GLU A 80 -14.44 10.58 -5.62
C GLU A 80 -13.43 11.59 -5.09
N ASP A 81 -13.63 12.08 -3.87
CA ASP A 81 -12.68 12.95 -3.21
C ASP A 81 -11.32 12.28 -2.98
N ALA A 82 -11.30 11.00 -2.60
CA ALA A 82 -10.08 10.23 -2.39
C ALA A 82 -9.29 10.07 -3.70
N VAL A 83 -9.96 9.70 -4.78
CA VAL A 83 -9.39 9.63 -6.14
C VAL A 83 -8.76 10.97 -6.53
N ASN A 84 -9.43 12.09 -6.25
CA ASN A 84 -8.86 13.42 -6.49
C ASN A 84 -7.56 13.63 -5.69
N LYS A 85 -7.53 13.25 -4.40
CA LYS A 85 -6.31 13.38 -3.58
C LYS A 85 -5.17 12.50 -4.09
N PHE A 86 -5.44 11.27 -4.47
CA PHE A 86 -4.42 10.37 -5.03
C PHE A 86 -3.91 10.85 -6.38
N THR A 87 -4.79 11.39 -7.23
CA THR A 87 -4.40 12.02 -8.50
C THR A 87 -3.47 13.20 -8.26
N PHE A 88 -3.82 14.14 -7.36
CA PHE A 88 -2.93 15.25 -7.02
C PHE A 88 -1.64 14.80 -6.33
N CYS A 89 -1.69 13.72 -5.53
CA CYS A 89 -0.50 13.12 -4.94
C CYS A 89 0.48 12.65 -6.03
N LEU A 90 -0.02 11.96 -7.06
CA LEU A 90 0.79 11.48 -8.19
C LEU A 90 1.24 12.61 -9.12
N LEU A 91 0.49 13.73 -9.20
CA LEU A 91 0.97 14.93 -9.89
C LEU A 91 2.15 15.57 -9.15
N ALA A 92 2.10 15.62 -7.82
CA ALA A 92 3.18 16.17 -7.00
C ALA A 92 4.38 15.20 -6.88
N SER A 93 4.14 13.89 -6.87
CA SER A 93 5.14 12.83 -6.77
C SER A 93 4.76 11.64 -7.66
N PRO A 94 5.18 11.63 -8.93
CA PRO A 94 4.77 10.63 -9.92
C PRO A 94 5.12 9.17 -9.57
N ASN A 95 6.10 8.98 -8.69
CA ASN A 95 6.56 7.66 -8.22
C ASN A 95 6.01 7.32 -6.82
N HIS A 96 4.95 7.99 -6.36
CA HIS A 96 4.35 7.70 -5.05
C HIS A 96 3.51 6.42 -5.11
N LEU A 97 4.13 5.30 -4.71
CA LEU A 97 3.52 3.96 -4.76
C LEU A 97 2.15 3.87 -4.07
N GLY A 98 2.01 4.39 -2.85
CA GLY A 98 0.73 4.35 -2.11
C GLY A 98 -0.41 5.04 -2.87
N GLY A 99 -0.21 6.28 -3.33
CA GLY A 99 -1.17 6.98 -4.18
C GLY A 99 -1.55 6.24 -5.47
N ALA A 100 -0.63 5.49 -6.07
CA ALA A 100 -0.94 4.66 -7.23
C ALA A 100 -1.82 3.45 -6.86
N ILE A 101 -1.47 2.70 -5.81
CA ILE A 101 -2.26 1.54 -5.36
C ILE A 101 -3.64 1.98 -4.84
N ASP A 102 -3.68 2.96 -3.95
CA ASP A 102 -4.91 3.38 -3.27
C ASP A 102 -5.87 4.09 -4.23
N GLY A 103 -5.33 4.81 -5.21
CA GLY A 103 -6.14 5.42 -6.27
C GLY A 103 -6.83 4.38 -7.15
N GLY A 104 -6.09 3.32 -7.55
CA GLY A 104 -6.68 2.22 -8.30
C GLY A 104 -7.75 1.48 -7.48
N PHE A 105 -7.48 1.27 -6.19
CA PHE A 105 -8.46 0.68 -5.27
C PHE A 105 -9.72 1.53 -5.14
N ALA A 106 -9.59 2.85 -4.97
CA ALA A 106 -10.73 3.75 -4.86
C ALA A 106 -11.61 3.75 -6.12
N TYR A 107 -11.01 3.63 -7.32
CA TYR A 107 -11.76 3.44 -8.56
C TYR A 107 -12.52 2.11 -8.60
N MET A 108 -11.92 1.01 -8.15
CA MET A 108 -12.64 -0.27 -8.03
C MET A 108 -13.84 -0.16 -7.08
N GLU A 109 -13.68 0.51 -5.93
CA GLU A 109 -14.78 0.71 -4.99
C GLU A 109 -15.91 1.58 -5.58
N LEU A 110 -15.58 2.63 -6.34
CA LEU A 110 -16.58 3.41 -7.10
C LEU A 110 -17.33 2.53 -8.11
N ALA A 111 -16.61 1.69 -8.86
CA ALA A 111 -17.22 0.78 -9.82
C ALA A 111 -18.23 -0.16 -9.12
N ARG A 112 -17.84 -0.75 -7.99
CA ARG A 112 -18.73 -1.63 -7.20
C ARG A 112 -19.94 -0.90 -6.66
N LEU A 113 -19.78 0.29 -6.06
CA LEU A 113 -20.91 1.08 -5.55
C LEU A 113 -21.89 1.48 -6.65
N ASN A 114 -21.39 1.71 -7.86
CA ASN A 114 -22.21 2.05 -9.02
C ASN A 114 -22.82 0.83 -9.71
N ASN A 115 -22.57 -0.40 -9.24
CA ASN A 115 -22.91 -1.65 -9.91
C ASN A 115 -22.42 -1.68 -11.38
N ALA A 116 -21.23 -1.11 -11.59
CA ALA A 116 -20.63 -0.98 -12.90
C ALA A 116 -20.28 -2.37 -13.46
N GLN A 117 -20.40 -2.52 -14.78
CA GLN A 117 -19.95 -3.73 -15.47
C GLN A 117 -18.40 -3.77 -15.51
N PRO A 118 -17.78 -4.96 -15.69
CA PRO A 118 -16.32 -5.08 -15.74
C PRO A 118 -15.63 -4.20 -16.80
N GLU A 119 -16.34 -3.86 -17.89
CA GLU A 119 -15.86 -3.00 -18.99
C GLU A 119 -16.07 -1.50 -18.73
N ASP A 120 -16.60 -1.12 -17.56
CA ASP A 120 -16.83 0.29 -17.23
C ASP A 120 -15.50 1.08 -17.14
N PRO A 121 -15.47 2.34 -17.60
CA PRO A 121 -14.28 3.19 -17.54
C PRO A 121 -13.66 3.35 -16.14
N LEU A 122 -14.42 3.13 -15.06
CA LEU A 122 -13.86 3.12 -13.71
C LEU A 122 -12.82 2.00 -13.53
N TYR A 123 -13.03 0.82 -14.13
CA TYR A 123 -12.05 -0.25 -14.10
C TYR A 123 -10.82 0.05 -14.98
N ASP A 124 -10.99 0.72 -16.11
CA ASP A 124 -9.86 1.18 -16.92
C ASP A 124 -9.00 2.19 -16.15
N LYS A 125 -9.64 3.11 -15.42
CA LYS A 125 -8.94 4.04 -14.51
C LYS A 125 -8.23 3.32 -13.37
N ALA A 126 -8.83 2.27 -12.81
CA ALA A 126 -8.16 1.44 -11.83
C ALA A 126 -6.90 0.76 -12.41
N ILE A 127 -7.00 0.20 -13.62
CA ILE A 127 -5.86 -0.41 -14.33
C ILE A 127 -4.73 0.61 -14.54
N GLU A 128 -5.01 1.82 -15.04
CA GLU A 128 -3.99 2.87 -15.25
C GLU A 128 -3.19 3.16 -13.97
N PHE A 129 -3.86 3.20 -12.81
CA PHE A 129 -3.24 3.41 -11.51
C PHE A 129 -2.40 2.19 -11.06
N PHE A 130 -2.90 0.98 -11.27
CA PHE A 130 -2.19 -0.25 -10.91
C PHE A 130 -0.99 -0.52 -11.82
N GLU A 131 -1.08 -0.24 -13.11
CA GLU A 131 0.07 -0.29 -14.04
C GLU A 131 1.15 0.69 -13.62
N LYS A 132 0.77 1.92 -13.25
CA LYS A 132 1.70 2.90 -12.68
C LYS A 132 2.36 2.37 -11.40
N ALA A 133 1.61 1.73 -10.50
CA ALA A 133 2.17 1.08 -9.32
C ALA A 133 3.19 0.00 -9.70
N GLY A 134 2.84 -0.86 -10.67
CA GLY A 134 3.72 -1.91 -11.20
C GLY A 134 5.00 -1.38 -11.86
N HIS A 135 4.94 -0.21 -12.49
CA HIS A 135 6.12 0.49 -13.02
C HIS A 135 7.03 1.05 -11.93
N ILE A 136 6.47 1.46 -10.78
CA ILE A 136 7.24 1.93 -9.62
C ILE A 136 7.85 0.74 -8.86
N GLN A 137 7.05 -0.30 -8.62
CA GLN A 137 7.46 -1.52 -7.94
C GLN A 137 6.76 -2.72 -8.59
N LYS A 138 7.56 -3.59 -9.23
CA LYS A 138 7.05 -4.79 -9.90
C LYS A 138 6.21 -5.63 -8.94
N GLY A 139 5.00 -6.00 -9.36
CA GLY A 139 4.09 -6.87 -8.62
C GLY A 139 3.25 -6.18 -7.54
N SER A 140 3.45 -4.90 -7.26
CA SER A 140 2.80 -4.18 -6.15
C SER A 140 1.27 -4.04 -6.28
N ALA A 141 0.72 -4.25 -7.48
CA ALA A 141 -0.72 -4.25 -7.74
C ALA A 141 -1.15 -5.44 -8.61
N ALA A 142 -0.30 -6.47 -8.73
CA ALA A 142 -0.56 -7.60 -9.62
C ALA A 142 -1.81 -8.37 -9.21
N TYR A 143 -2.07 -8.51 -7.90
CA TYR A 143 -3.30 -9.15 -7.43
C TYR A 143 -4.54 -8.33 -7.79
N ASN A 144 -4.51 -7.00 -7.64
CA ASN A 144 -5.63 -6.13 -8.04
C ASN A 144 -5.90 -6.19 -9.55
N LEU A 145 -4.85 -6.25 -10.38
CA LEU A 145 -5.00 -6.47 -11.82
C LEU A 145 -5.64 -7.84 -12.10
N ALA A 146 -5.23 -8.89 -11.38
CA ALA A 146 -5.85 -10.20 -11.50
C ALA A 146 -7.36 -10.17 -11.18
N CYS A 147 -7.78 -9.45 -10.13
CA CYS A 147 -9.20 -9.24 -9.81
C CYS A 147 -9.96 -8.63 -11.01
N ILE A 148 -9.43 -7.57 -11.63
CA ILE A 148 -10.09 -6.93 -12.77
C ILE A 148 -10.15 -7.86 -13.99
N HIS A 149 -9.07 -8.61 -14.26
CA HIS A 149 -9.07 -9.60 -15.34
C HIS A 149 -10.05 -10.75 -15.09
N ALA A 150 -10.17 -11.22 -13.85
CA ALA A 150 -11.18 -12.22 -13.47
C ALA A 150 -12.60 -11.70 -13.71
N LEU A 151 -12.90 -10.46 -13.29
CA LEU A 151 -14.19 -9.81 -13.54
C LEU A 151 -14.51 -9.71 -15.03
N ARG A 152 -13.51 -9.49 -15.89
CA ARG A 152 -13.63 -9.41 -17.35
C ARG A 152 -13.63 -10.77 -18.06
N ASP A 153 -13.67 -11.88 -17.31
CA ASP A 153 -13.57 -13.25 -17.83
C ASP A 153 -12.30 -13.50 -18.67
N ASP A 154 -11.23 -12.75 -18.41
CA ASP A 154 -9.92 -12.91 -19.05
C ASP A 154 -9.03 -13.84 -18.19
N HIS A 155 -9.20 -15.14 -18.39
CA HIS A 155 -8.54 -16.17 -17.56
C HIS A 155 -7.02 -16.19 -17.77
N GLU A 156 -6.56 -15.90 -18.98
CA GLU A 156 -5.12 -15.87 -19.29
C GLU A 156 -4.43 -14.72 -18.57
N ALA A 157 -4.97 -13.51 -18.68
CA ALA A 157 -4.41 -12.35 -18.01
C ALA A 157 -4.55 -12.44 -16.49
N CYS A 158 -5.69 -12.96 -15.99
CA CYS A 158 -5.88 -13.19 -14.56
C CYS A 158 -4.81 -14.15 -14.00
N ARG A 159 -4.60 -15.29 -14.65
CA ARG A 159 -3.59 -16.26 -14.25
C ARG A 159 -2.18 -15.66 -14.28
N ALA A 160 -1.83 -14.93 -15.34
CA ALA A 160 -0.52 -14.30 -15.46
C ALA A 160 -0.28 -13.28 -14.32
N ALA A 161 -1.30 -12.49 -13.98
CA ALA A 161 -1.24 -11.52 -12.89
C ALA A 161 -1.17 -12.20 -11.51
N LEU A 162 -1.85 -13.32 -11.29
CA LEU A 162 -1.74 -14.14 -10.07
C LEU A 162 -0.35 -14.75 -9.89
N GLU A 163 0.25 -15.29 -10.95
CA GLU A 163 1.63 -15.80 -10.91
C GLU A 163 2.61 -14.66 -10.60
N LEU A 164 2.43 -13.48 -11.20
CA LEU A 164 3.25 -12.31 -10.88
C LEU A 164 3.10 -11.90 -9.40
N ALA A 165 1.88 -11.89 -8.86
CA ALA A 165 1.64 -11.57 -7.46
C ALA A 165 2.33 -12.58 -6.52
N LYS A 166 2.26 -13.87 -6.86
CA LYS A 166 2.95 -14.96 -6.15
C LYS A 166 4.47 -14.81 -6.22
N GLU A 167 5.03 -14.50 -7.40
CA GLU A 167 6.47 -14.30 -7.58
C GLU A 167 7.02 -13.10 -6.80
N CYS A 168 6.24 -12.02 -6.73
CA CYS A 168 6.62 -10.80 -6.03
C CYS A 168 6.23 -10.79 -4.55
N GLY A 169 5.58 -11.84 -4.04
CA GLY A 169 5.16 -11.95 -2.64
C GLY A 169 4.02 -11.00 -2.25
N SER A 170 3.25 -10.50 -3.22
CA SER A 170 2.08 -9.64 -3.01
C SER A 170 0.75 -10.42 -3.07
N LEU A 171 0.81 -11.74 -3.22
CA LEU A 171 -0.38 -12.60 -3.19
C LEU A 171 -0.99 -12.64 -1.78
N PRO A 172 -2.31 -12.42 -1.63
CA PRO A 172 -3.02 -12.67 -0.38
C PRO A 172 -2.98 -14.14 0.06
N ASP A 173 -3.38 -14.40 1.30
CA ASP A 173 -3.55 -15.79 1.75
C ASP A 173 -4.71 -16.49 1.00
N GLU A 174 -4.65 -17.81 0.92
CA GLU A 174 -5.60 -18.63 0.16
C GLU A 174 -7.05 -18.39 0.58
N GLN A 175 -7.32 -18.25 1.88
CA GLN A 175 -8.68 -18.04 2.37
C GLN A 175 -9.19 -16.67 1.93
N ASP A 176 -8.35 -15.64 2.03
CA ASP A 176 -8.67 -14.33 1.49
C ASP A 176 -8.93 -14.46 -0.02
N VAL A 177 -8.05 -15.10 -0.81
CA VAL A 177 -8.22 -15.31 -2.28
C VAL A 177 -9.55 -15.95 -2.62
N MET A 178 -9.92 -17.04 -1.95
CA MET A 178 -11.16 -17.78 -2.18
C MET A 178 -12.42 -17.02 -1.79
N ASN A 179 -12.32 -16.07 -0.84
CA ASN A 179 -13.44 -15.26 -0.38
C ASN A 179 -13.60 -13.93 -1.16
N ASP A 180 -12.73 -13.65 -2.12
CA ASP A 180 -12.84 -12.43 -2.93
C ASP A 180 -14.02 -12.50 -3.90
N PRO A 181 -14.98 -11.56 -3.82
CA PRO A 181 -16.02 -11.45 -4.82
C PRO A 181 -15.48 -11.28 -6.24
N ASP A 182 -14.34 -10.59 -6.41
CA ASP A 182 -13.77 -10.33 -7.73
C ASP A 182 -13.16 -11.61 -8.36
N MET A 183 -12.82 -12.62 -7.54
CA MET A 183 -12.32 -13.92 -8.02
C MET A 183 -13.45 -14.93 -8.26
N ALA A 184 -14.70 -14.58 -8.00
CA ALA A 184 -15.83 -15.47 -8.20
C ALA A 184 -15.93 -16.07 -9.63
N PRO A 185 -15.58 -15.35 -10.71
CA PRO A 185 -15.60 -15.91 -12.07
C PRO A 185 -14.62 -17.05 -12.32
N VAL A 186 -13.50 -17.08 -11.59
CA VAL A 186 -12.41 -18.06 -11.81
C VAL A 186 -12.31 -19.12 -10.71
N LYS A 187 -13.06 -18.96 -9.61
CA LYS A 187 -12.92 -19.76 -8.38
C LYS A 187 -13.06 -21.27 -8.58
N ASP A 188 -13.87 -21.70 -9.55
CA ASP A 188 -14.19 -23.11 -9.83
C ASP A 188 -13.35 -23.65 -11.01
N ALA A 189 -12.50 -22.82 -11.60
CA ALA A 189 -11.66 -23.22 -12.72
C ALA A 189 -10.53 -24.15 -12.24
N GLN A 190 -10.29 -25.24 -12.97
CA GLN A 190 -9.24 -26.20 -12.63
C GLN A 190 -7.86 -25.54 -12.50
N TRP A 191 -7.52 -24.64 -13.43
CA TRP A 191 -6.23 -23.94 -13.41
C TRP A 191 -6.05 -23.08 -12.15
N PHE A 192 -7.15 -22.56 -11.58
CA PHE A 192 -7.12 -21.71 -10.38
C PHE A 192 -6.86 -22.55 -9.13
N HIS A 193 -7.51 -23.72 -9.03
CA HIS A 193 -7.21 -24.69 -7.97
C HIS A 193 -5.77 -25.22 -8.06
N GLU A 194 -5.27 -25.51 -9.27
CA GLU A 194 -3.88 -25.90 -9.50
C GLU A 194 -2.91 -24.79 -9.08
N PHE A 195 -3.22 -23.52 -9.41
CA PHE A 195 -2.45 -22.37 -8.97
C PHE A 195 -2.36 -22.29 -7.44
N LEU A 196 -3.50 -22.32 -6.73
CA LEU A 196 -3.51 -22.26 -5.26
C LEU A 196 -2.80 -23.46 -4.62
N GLY A 197 -2.97 -24.66 -5.17
CA GLY A 197 -2.23 -25.84 -4.76
C GLY A 197 -0.70 -25.65 -4.87
N SER A 198 -0.25 -25.02 -5.96
CA SER A 198 1.18 -24.70 -6.16
C SER A 198 1.72 -23.68 -5.13
N VAL A 199 0.88 -22.74 -4.69
CA VAL A 199 1.23 -21.78 -3.63
C VAL A 199 1.38 -22.49 -2.29
N ALA A 200 0.42 -23.36 -1.94
CA ALA A 200 0.46 -24.13 -0.69
C ALA A 200 1.71 -25.01 -0.58
N VAL A 201 2.11 -25.67 -1.67
CA VAL A 201 3.35 -26.47 -1.73
C VAL A 201 4.58 -25.59 -1.48
N LYS A 202 4.72 -24.47 -2.18
CA LYS A 202 5.85 -23.54 -1.97
C LYS A 202 5.94 -23.01 -0.54
N LEU A 203 4.79 -22.66 0.07
CA LEU A 203 4.75 -22.18 1.45
C LEU A 203 5.18 -23.26 2.45
N ALA A 204 4.75 -24.51 2.24
CA ALA A 204 5.16 -25.64 3.07
C ALA A 204 6.68 -25.91 2.95
N GLU A 205 7.23 -25.87 1.75
CA GLU A 205 8.67 -26.00 1.49
C GLU A 205 9.47 -24.88 2.17
N ALA A 206 9.02 -23.63 2.05
CA ALA A 206 9.65 -22.48 2.69
C ALA A 206 9.63 -22.59 4.23
N ALA A 207 8.51 -23.02 4.81
CA ALA A 207 8.38 -23.22 6.25
C ALA A 207 9.30 -24.33 6.79
N GLU A 208 9.44 -25.43 6.05
CA GLU A 208 10.35 -26.52 6.41
C GLU A 208 11.82 -26.07 6.33
N ASN A 209 12.17 -25.30 5.29
CA ASN A 209 13.51 -24.72 5.15
C ASN A 209 13.84 -23.71 6.26
N ASP A 210 12.89 -22.85 6.63
CA ASP A 210 13.06 -21.91 7.74
C ASP A 210 13.22 -22.63 9.08
N ARG A 211 12.43 -23.69 9.35
CA ARG A 211 12.60 -24.54 10.54
C ARG A 211 14.00 -25.16 10.62
N ARG A 212 14.53 -25.65 9.49
CA ARG A 212 15.90 -26.18 9.40
C ARG A 212 16.95 -25.10 9.65
N THR A 213 16.73 -23.89 9.15
CA THR A 213 17.65 -22.76 9.27
C THR A 213 17.67 -22.16 10.67
N ARG A 214 16.50 -21.99 11.33
CA ARG A 214 16.39 -21.49 12.72
C ARG A 214 16.98 -22.42 13.76
N ARG A 215 17.07 -23.73 13.48
CA ARG A 215 17.85 -24.66 14.32
C ARG A 215 19.34 -24.32 14.37
N GLY A 216 19.85 -23.42 13.51
CA GLY A 216 21.25 -23.01 13.42
C GLY A 216 21.58 -21.54 13.72
N LEU A 217 20.62 -20.63 14.00
CA LEU A 217 20.90 -19.19 14.20
C LEU A 217 20.51 -18.65 15.59
N LYS A 218 21.30 -17.69 16.11
CA LYS A 218 20.98 -16.84 17.28
C LYS A 218 19.99 -15.73 16.90
N LYS A 219 19.16 -15.30 17.86
CA LYS A 219 18.08 -14.28 17.75
C LYS A 219 18.51 -13.03 16.96
N VAL A 220 17.65 -12.59 16.04
CA VAL A 220 17.70 -11.29 15.36
C VAL A 220 16.67 -10.38 16.03
N ASP A 221 17.00 -9.11 16.25
CA ASP A 221 16.09 -8.12 16.86
C ASP A 221 14.94 -7.77 15.90
N GLU A 222 13.69 -7.80 16.40
CA GLU A 222 12.50 -7.42 15.64
C GLU A 222 12.46 -5.90 15.41
N VAL A 223 12.31 -5.51 14.14
CA VAL A 223 12.05 -4.10 13.77
C VAL A 223 10.57 -3.80 14.05
N LYS A 224 10.30 -2.92 15.02
CA LYS A 224 8.94 -2.39 15.26
C LYS A 224 8.62 -1.31 14.23
N LEU A 225 7.73 -1.59 13.29
CA LEU A 225 7.06 -0.57 12.49
C LEU A 225 5.83 -0.06 13.26
N ASP A 226 5.67 1.26 13.37
CA ASP A 226 4.48 1.91 13.92
C ASP A 226 3.38 1.94 12.83
N LEU A 227 2.69 0.81 12.67
CA LEU A 227 1.69 0.62 11.62
C LEU A 227 0.27 0.74 12.18
N PRO A 228 -0.68 1.31 11.41
CA PRO A 228 -2.08 1.34 11.82
C PRO A 228 -2.64 -0.10 11.91
N PRO A 229 -3.70 -0.36 12.69
CA PRO A 229 -4.18 -1.72 12.89
C PRO A 229 -4.65 -2.38 11.57
N ARG A 230 -4.33 -3.66 11.41
CA ARG A 230 -4.69 -4.47 10.23
C ARG A 230 -6.23 -4.55 10.10
N PRO A 231 -6.80 -4.18 8.94
CA PRO A 231 -8.23 -4.28 8.69
C PRO A 231 -8.77 -5.72 8.79
N THR A 232 -10.04 -5.86 9.19
CA THR A 232 -10.75 -7.14 9.26
C THR A 232 -11.40 -7.55 7.94
N ASP A 233 -11.82 -6.57 7.13
CA ASP A 233 -12.34 -6.75 5.76
C ASP A 233 -11.26 -7.35 4.84
N SER A 234 -11.57 -8.44 4.13
CA SER A 234 -10.60 -9.17 3.29
C SER A 234 -10.02 -8.25 2.20
N THR A 235 -10.85 -7.42 1.56
CA THR A 235 -10.43 -6.49 0.51
C THR A 235 -9.44 -5.44 1.03
N LEU A 236 -9.73 -4.83 2.20
CA LEU A 236 -8.81 -3.90 2.85
C LEU A 236 -7.56 -4.56 3.42
N ARG A 237 -7.70 -5.78 3.94
CA ARG A 237 -6.60 -6.54 4.54
C ARG A 237 -5.50 -6.76 3.51
N ARG A 238 -5.87 -7.10 2.28
CA ARG A 238 -4.96 -7.28 1.15
C ARG A 238 -4.26 -5.99 0.74
N HIS A 239 -5.04 -4.93 0.63
CA HIS A 239 -4.52 -3.60 0.33
C HIS A 239 -3.52 -3.17 1.42
N TYR A 240 -3.88 -3.38 2.68
CA TYR A 240 -3.02 -3.12 3.82
C TYR A 240 -1.74 -3.97 3.78
N ASP A 241 -1.84 -5.29 3.58
CA ASP A 241 -0.69 -6.19 3.56
C ASP A 241 0.28 -5.85 2.42
N THR A 242 -0.24 -5.47 1.26
CA THR A 242 0.55 -5.00 0.10
C THR A 242 1.30 -3.71 0.43
N MET A 243 0.63 -2.74 1.06
CA MET A 243 1.27 -1.51 1.55
C MET A 243 2.37 -1.81 2.58
N ILE A 244 2.11 -2.71 3.53
CA ILE A 244 3.09 -3.06 4.57
C ILE A 244 4.31 -3.74 3.96
N ALA A 245 4.12 -4.70 3.05
CA ALA A 245 5.23 -5.35 2.36
C ALA A 245 6.08 -4.33 1.60
N ALA A 246 5.45 -3.43 0.85
CA ALA A 246 6.14 -2.38 0.10
C ALA A 246 6.92 -1.41 1.00
N GLU A 247 6.34 -0.99 2.13
CA GLU A 247 6.99 -0.08 3.08
C GLU A 247 8.15 -0.77 3.82
N ILE A 248 8.01 -2.05 4.18
CA ILE A 248 9.11 -2.85 4.75
C ILE A 248 10.27 -2.93 3.78
N ASP A 249 10.01 -3.20 2.50
CA ASP A 249 11.07 -3.31 1.50
C ASP A 249 11.76 -1.96 1.26
N ARG A 250 10.98 -0.87 1.19
CA ARG A 250 11.53 0.50 1.14
C ARG A 250 12.44 0.80 2.35
N GLN A 251 12.03 0.42 3.56
CA GLN A 251 12.84 0.63 4.77
C GLN A 251 14.10 -0.22 4.77
N ARG A 252 14.04 -1.46 4.29
CA ARG A 252 15.21 -2.33 4.12
C ARG A 252 16.20 -1.74 3.13
N GLU A 253 15.74 -1.25 1.99
CA GLU A 253 16.59 -0.58 1.00
C GLU A 253 17.24 0.68 1.58
N ALA A 254 16.46 1.52 2.28
CA ALA A 254 16.98 2.71 2.94
C ALA A 254 18.03 2.39 4.02
N LEU A 255 17.79 1.34 4.83
CA LEU A 255 18.75 0.88 5.83
C LEU A 255 20.03 0.36 5.18
N LYS A 256 19.91 -0.42 4.11
CA LYS A 256 21.05 -0.95 3.36
C LYS A 256 21.88 0.18 2.76
N ALA A 257 21.23 1.15 2.11
CA ALA A 257 21.90 2.33 1.57
C ALA A 257 22.60 3.16 2.66
N LYS A 258 22.00 3.28 3.85
CA LYS A 258 22.62 3.94 4.99
C LYS A 258 23.87 3.20 5.47
N GLN A 259 23.78 1.87 5.61
CA GLN A 259 24.92 1.02 6.00
C GLN A 259 26.07 1.10 4.99
N GLU A 260 25.76 1.11 3.70
CA GLU A 260 26.75 1.29 2.61
C GLU A 260 27.45 2.64 2.72
N ARG A 261 26.71 3.74 2.92
CA ARG A 261 27.28 5.08 3.14
C ARG A 261 28.19 5.14 4.36
N GLU A 262 27.76 4.57 5.49
CA GLU A 262 28.56 4.51 6.71
C GLU A 262 29.84 3.67 6.53
N ALA A 263 29.76 2.58 5.75
CA ALA A 263 30.92 1.75 5.41
C ALA A 263 31.92 2.51 4.51
N GLU A 264 31.43 3.24 3.52
CA GLU A 264 32.26 4.09 2.65
C GLU A 264 32.95 5.23 3.41
N GLU A 265 32.25 5.91 4.32
CA GLU A 265 32.84 6.95 5.17
C GLU A 265 33.93 6.39 6.09
N LYS A 266 33.69 5.21 6.70
CA LYS A 266 34.70 4.51 7.50
C LYS A 266 35.92 4.11 6.65
N ALA A 267 35.71 3.67 5.41
CA ALA A 267 36.79 3.32 4.49
C ALA A 267 37.61 4.55 4.07
N LYS A 268 36.96 5.71 3.85
CA LYS A 268 37.62 6.98 3.53
C LYS A 268 38.45 7.51 4.71
N LYS A 269 37.92 7.46 5.95
CA LYS A 269 38.69 7.83 7.15
C LYS A 269 39.93 6.96 7.36
N LYS A 270 39.81 5.64 7.19
CA LYS A 270 40.97 4.71 7.23
C LYS A 270 42.03 4.96 6.16
N LYS A 271 41.67 5.56 5.02
CA LYS A 271 42.62 5.98 3.97
C LYS A 271 43.24 7.35 4.26
N GLY A 272 42.51 8.27 4.88
CA GLY A 272 43.03 9.57 5.34
C GLY A 272 44.06 9.44 6.46
N ASP A 273 43.82 8.55 7.43
CA ASP A 273 44.74 8.28 8.55
C ASP A 273 46.04 7.57 8.13
N LYS A 274 46.13 7.07 6.88
CA LYS A 274 47.36 6.43 6.34
C LYS A 274 48.34 7.42 5.70
N PHE A 275 48.03 8.72 5.64
CA PHE A 275 48.84 9.73 4.96
C PHE A 275 49.56 10.72 5.88
N ASP A 276 49.78 10.37 7.15
CA ASP A 276 50.50 11.23 8.10
C ASP A 276 51.64 10.48 8.82
N TYR A 277 52.56 9.91 8.03
CA TYR A 277 53.77 9.24 8.56
C TYR A 277 55.10 9.89 8.12
N TYR A 278 55.07 11.06 7.47
CA TYR A 278 56.27 11.85 7.19
C TYR A 278 55.98 13.35 7.34
N LYS A 279 56.03 13.85 8.58
CA LYS A 279 56.25 15.26 8.90
C LYS A 279 57.17 15.37 10.10
#